data_AF-A0A183ESF7-F1
#
_entry.id   AF-A0A183ESF7-F1
#
_cell.length_a   1.000
_cell.length_b   1.000
_cell.length_c   1.000
_cell.angle_alpha   90.00
_cell.angle_beta   90.00
_cell.angle_gamma   90.00
#
_symmetry.space_group_name_H-M   'P 1'
#
loop_
_entity.id
_entity.type
_entity.pdbx_description
1 polymer ?
#
loop_
_entity_poly.entity_id
_entity_poly.type
_entity_poly.pdbx_seq_one_letter_code
_entity_poly.pdbx_strand_id
1 'polypeptide(L)' 'MDLGNVERNACAVGVRFFSEEGKELSEAAIVLPLSTTAAQLQTLCNKLLDSSDDPIPVTFRTMS' A
#
# COMPACT_ATOMS: atom_id res chain seq x y z
N MET A 1 31.71 -2.49 5.29
CA MET A 1 30.36 -2.00 5.64
C MET A 1 29.86 -1.28 4.41
N ASP A 2 29.06 -1.97 3.62
CA ASP A 2 28.56 -1.45 2.35
C ASP A 2 27.39 -0.51 2.64
N LEU A 3 27.63 0.81 2.50
CA LEU A 3 26.61 1.85 2.63
C LEU A 3 25.88 2.07 1.30
N GLY A 4 25.72 1.01 0.49
CA GLY A 4 25.24 1.06 -0.89
C GLY A 4 23.75 1.32 -1.10
N ASN A 5 23.05 2.02 -0.18
CA ASN A 5 21.62 2.31 -0.39
C ASN A 5 21.11 3.61 0.25
N VAL A 6 21.99 4.60 0.46
CA VAL A 6 21.56 5.96 0.82
C VAL A 6 20.80 6.56 -0.37
N GLU A 7 19.46 6.51 -0.25
CA GLU A 7 18.58 7.61 -0.62
C GLU A 7 18.75 8.13 -2.07
N ARG A 8 18.51 7.28 -3.06
CA ARG A 8 18.04 7.80 -4.36
C ARG A 8 16.66 8.41 -4.15
N ASN A 9 16.57 9.67 -3.70
CA ASN A 9 15.36 10.50 -3.65
C ASN A 9 14.07 9.68 -3.79
N ALA A 10 13.79 8.84 -2.79
CA ALA A 10 12.72 7.85 -2.91
C ALA A 10 11.43 8.62 -2.71
N CYS A 11 10.96 9.25 -3.78
CA CYS A 11 9.68 9.92 -3.80
C CYS A 11 8.66 8.94 -3.21
N ALA A 12 8.08 9.33 -2.10
CA ALA A 12 7.12 8.54 -1.37
C ALA A 12 5.81 9.32 -1.33
N VAL A 13 4.71 8.59 -1.35
CA VAL A 13 3.36 9.13 -1.29
C VAL A 13 2.66 8.57 -0.06
N GLY A 14 1.99 9.45 0.68
CA GLY A 14 1.07 9.04 1.73
C GLY A 14 -0.26 8.65 1.10
N VAL A 15 -0.67 7.39 1.25
CA VAL A 15 -1.94 6.89 0.75
C VAL A 15 -2.86 6.49 1.90
N ARG A 16 -4.16 6.59 1.66
CA ARG A 16 -5.20 6.03 2.53
C ARG A 16 -6.06 5.10 1.71
N PHE A 17 -6.41 3.96 2.30
CA PHE A 17 -7.23 2.95 1.66
C PHE A 17 -8.64 3.01 2.20
N PHE A 18 -9.61 3.03 1.30
CA PHE A 18 -11.04 3.01 1.62
C PHE A 18 -11.69 1.83 0.90
N SER A 19 -12.62 1.15 1.56
CA SER A 19 -13.49 0.18 0.90
C SER A 19 -14.53 0.89 0.02
N GLU A 20 -15.27 0.12 -0.79
CA GLU A 20 -16.38 0.64 -1.60
C GLU A 20 -17.49 1.29 -0.74
N GLU A 21 -17.62 0.88 0.51
CA GLU A 21 -18.55 1.45 1.49
C GLU A 21 -18.00 2.72 2.16
N GLY A 22 -16.80 3.17 1.77
CA GLY A 22 -16.13 4.34 2.37
C GLY A 22 -15.47 4.07 3.72
N LYS A 23 -15.35 2.79 4.12
CA LYS A 23 -14.70 2.42 5.38
C LYS A 23 -13.18 2.47 5.22
N GLU A 24 -12.49 3.20 6.09
CA GLU A 24 -11.03 3.21 6.13
C GLU A 24 -10.50 1.82 6.49
N LEU A 25 -9.54 1.35 5.69
CA LEU A 25 -8.83 0.08 5.89
C LEU A 25 -7.66 0.22 6.86
N SER A 26 -7.14 1.43 7.05
CA SER A 26 -6.05 1.73 7.97
C SER A 26 -6.34 3.01 8.74
N GLU A 27 -6.11 3.00 10.06
CA GLU A 27 -6.34 4.16 10.94
C GLU A 27 -5.41 5.36 10.62
N ALA A 28 -4.30 5.10 9.92
CA ALA A 28 -3.31 6.10 9.54
C ALA A 28 -2.98 6.04 8.04
N ALA A 29 -2.46 7.13 7.51
CA ALA A 29 -1.90 7.16 6.16
C ALA A 29 -0.65 6.29 6.09
N ILE A 30 -0.56 5.47 5.04
CA ILE A 30 0.57 4.58 4.79
C ILE A 30 1.50 5.27 3.80
N VAL A 31 2.78 5.38 4.16
CA VAL A 31 3.80 5.94 3.28
C VAL A 31 4.34 4.83 2.38
N LEU A 32 4.16 4.98 1.07
CA LEU A 32 4.61 4.01 0.07
C LEU A 32 5.57 4.67 -0.92
N PRO A 33 6.65 3.99 -1.33
CA PRO A 33 7.47 4.43 -2.46
C PRO A 33 6.66 4.58 -3.76
N LEU A 34 7.00 5.54 -4.62
CA LEU A 34 6.38 5.64 -5.96
C LEU A 34 6.66 4.42 -6.85
N SER A 35 7.66 3.60 -6.50
CA SER A 35 7.96 2.33 -7.18
C SER A 35 7.06 1.18 -6.74
N THR A 36 6.14 1.39 -5.78
CA THR A 36 5.27 0.34 -5.28
C THR A 36 4.29 -0.11 -6.37
N THR A 37 4.21 -1.42 -6.58
CA THR A 37 3.36 -2.04 -7.61
C THR A 37 1.98 -2.40 -7.08
N ALA A 38 1.01 -2.60 -7.98
CA ALA A 38 -0.33 -3.05 -7.61
C ALA A 38 -0.33 -4.38 -6.83
N ALA A 39 0.57 -5.31 -7.17
CA ALA A 39 0.70 -6.59 -6.46
C ALA A 39 1.20 -6.40 -5.00
N GLN A 40 2.11 -5.45 -4.78
CA GLN A 40 2.57 -5.10 -3.45
C GLN A 40 1.46 -4.40 -2.65
N LEU A 41 0.69 -3.50 -3.28
CA LEU A 41 -0.51 -2.91 -2.69
C LEU A 41 -1.53 -3.97 -2.28
N GLN A 42 -1.81 -4.94 -3.17
CA GLN A 42 -2.75 -6.03 -2.87
C GLN A 42 -2.26 -6.88 -1.69
N THR A 43 -0.96 -7.18 -1.64
CA THR A 43 -0.37 -7.90 -0.51
C THR A 43 -0.53 -7.10 0.79
N LEU A 44 -0.33 -5.79 0.74
CA LEU A 44 -0.55 -4.91 1.90
C LEU A 44 -2.02 -4.91 2.33
N CYS A 45 -2.97 -4.75 1.41
CA CYS A 45 -4.40 -4.76 1.73
C CYS A 45 -4.87 -6.10 2.31
N ASN A 46 -4.41 -7.23 1.76
CA ASN A 46 -4.75 -8.54 2.30
C ASN A 46 -4.21 -8.74 3.72
N LYS A 47 -3.05 -8.16 4.05
CA LYS A 47 -2.54 -8.14 5.43
C LYS A 47 -3.39 -7.28 6.35
N LEU A 48 -3.82 -6.09 5.88
CA LEU A 48 -4.70 -5.21 6.66
C LEU A 48 -6.10 -5.80 6.88
N LEU A 49 -6.54 -6.67 5.98
CA LEU A 49 -7.82 -7.38 6.03
C LEU A 49 -7.75 -8.74 6.76
N ASP A 50 -6.61 -9.09 7.35
CA ASP A 50 -6.35 -10.43 7.92
C ASP A 50 -6.66 -11.60 6.95
N SER A 51 -6.62 -11.32 5.64
CA SER A 51 -6.87 -12.27 4.55
C SER A 51 -5.55 -12.75 3.93
N SER A 52 -4.52 -12.93 4.77
CA SER A 52 -3.18 -13.32 4.31
C SER A 52 -3.14 -14.79 3.86
N ASP A 53 -3.93 -15.65 4.50
CA ASP A 53 -4.02 -17.08 4.21
C ASP A 53 -4.93 -17.40 3.00
N ASP A 54 -5.93 -16.55 2.74
CA ASP A 54 -6.81 -16.62 1.55
C ASP A 54 -6.87 -15.25 0.87
N PRO A 55 -5.88 -14.91 0.01
CA PRO A 55 -5.73 -13.58 -0.54
C PRO A 55 -6.86 -13.23 -1.51
N ILE A 56 -7.55 -12.15 -1.18
CA ILE A 56 -8.65 -11.62 -1.99
C ILE A 56 -8.07 -10.78 -3.14
N PRO A 57 -8.57 -10.97 -4.38
CA PRO A 57 -8.28 -10.05 -5.48
C PRO A 57 -8.79 -8.64 -5.17
N VAL A 58 -7.88 -7.65 -5.14
CA VAL A 58 -8.23 -6.25 -4.86
C VAL A 58 -7.97 -5.41 -6.12
N THR A 59 -8.97 -4.62 -6.52
CA THR A 59 -8.83 -3.62 -7.59
C THR A 59 -8.73 -2.23 -6.97
N PHE A 60 -7.72 -1.47 -7.37
CA PHE A 60 -7.48 -0.13 -6.86
C PHE A 60 -8.02 0.94 -7.81
N ARG A 61 -8.65 1.97 -7.25
CA ARG A 61 -9.07 3.18 -7.97
C ARG A 61 -8.66 4.41 -7.17
N THR A 62 -8.16 5.42 -7.86
CA THR A 62 -7.91 6.74 -7.29
C THR A 62 -9.15 7.60 -7.48
N MET A 63 -9.58 8.35 -6.46
CA MET A 63 -10.55 9.43 -6.64
C MET A 63 -9.81 10.64 -7.23
N SER A 64 -10.28 11.14 -8.37
CA SER A 64 -9.81 12.38 -9.02
C SER A 64 -10.71 13.55 -8.68
#